data_AF-A0A7S4V8W5-F1
#
_entry.id   AF-A0A7S4V8W5-F1
#
_cell.length_a   1.000
_cell.length_b   1.000
_cell.length_c   1.000
_cell.angle_alpha   90.00
_cell.angle_beta   90.00
_cell.angle_gamma   90.00
#
_symmetry.space_group_name_H-M   'P 1'
#
loop_
_entity.id
_entity.type
_entity.pdbx_description
1 polymer ?
#
loop_
_entity_poly.entity_id
_entity_poly.type
_entity_poly.pdbx_seq_one_letter_code
_entity_poly.pdbx_strand_id
1 'polypeptide(L)'
;STAKQSYVEMTRLVPGQSYKASQFEKVLKSNIVNKRDLRNISWNGISDEHRARTWKILLGYLPTNSSLSGILRRKREEYRHFTSLYVQQYPSVRKEDRKS
;
A
#
# COMPACT_ATOMS: atom_id res chain seq x y z
N SER A 1 -16.99 -28.67 6.40
CA SER A 1 -15.70 -28.18 6.94
C SER A 1 -14.70 -28.02 5.78
N THR A 2 -14.91 -27.01 4.93
CA THR A 2 -14.17 -26.86 3.66
C THR A 2 -13.09 -25.78 3.76
N ALA A 3 -13.37 -24.70 4.50
CA ALA A 3 -12.43 -23.59 4.72
C ALA A 3 -11.23 -23.97 5.60
N LYS A 4 -11.42 -24.89 6.57
CA LYS A 4 -10.32 -25.42 7.38
C LYS A 4 -9.39 -26.31 6.54
N GLN A 5 -9.97 -27.14 5.67
CA GLN A 5 -9.23 -28.02 4.76
C GLN A 5 -8.40 -27.22 3.74
N SER A 6 -8.98 -26.16 3.16
CA SER A 6 -8.27 -25.28 2.21
C SER A 6 -7.10 -24.54 2.84
N TYR A 7 -7.18 -24.19 4.13
CA TYR A 7 -6.08 -23.53 4.84
C TYR A 7 -4.91 -24.49 5.07
N VAL A 8 -5.18 -25.70 5.55
CA VAL A 8 -4.16 -26.73 5.79
C VAL A 8 -3.39 -27.04 4.50
N GLU A 9 -4.08 -27.14 3.37
CA GLU A 9 -3.46 -27.37 2.07
C GLU A 9 -2.63 -26.16 1.60
N MET A 10 -3.11 -24.94 1.82
CA MET A 10 -2.37 -23.71 1.47
C MET A 10 -1.10 -23.54 2.31
N THR A 11 -1.14 -23.88 3.61
CA THR A 11 0.04 -23.83 4.50
C THR A 11 1.11 -24.86 4.15
N ARG A 12 0.73 -25.98 3.52
CA ARG A 12 1.69 -26.98 3.00
C ARG A 12 2.47 -26.46 1.80
N LEU A 13 1.87 -25.56 1.02
CA LEU A 13 2.47 -25.00 -0.19
C LEU A 13 3.31 -23.74 0.07
N VAL A 14 3.06 -23.02 1.18
CA VAL A 14 3.81 -21.80 1.56
C VAL A 14 4.11 -21.81 3.07
N PRO A 15 5.27 -22.33 3.50
CA PRO A 15 5.64 -22.34 4.92
C PRO A 15 5.80 -20.90 5.45
N GLY A 16 5.16 -20.61 6.59
CA GLY A 16 5.23 -19.30 7.28
C GLY A 16 4.06 -18.34 7.02
N GLN A 17 3.11 -18.68 6.14
CA GLN A 17 1.99 -17.79 5.84
C GLN A 17 0.81 -18.01 6.79
N SER A 18 0.48 -17.00 7.60
CA SER A 18 -0.69 -17.04 8.50
C SER A 18 -2.02 -16.96 7.73
N TYR A 19 -3.11 -17.46 8.32
CA TYR A 19 -4.47 -17.29 7.77
C TYR A 19 -4.78 -15.82 7.44
N LYS A 20 -4.30 -14.89 8.28
CA LYS A 20 -4.51 -13.46 8.07
C LYS A 20 -3.74 -12.95 6.85
N ALA A 21 -2.50 -13.38 6.66
CA ALA A 21 -1.70 -13.00 5.50
C ALA A 21 -2.36 -13.47 4.19
N SER A 22 -2.92 -14.68 4.14
CA SER A 22 -3.61 -15.16 2.95
C SER A 22 -4.90 -14.38 2.64
N GLN A 23 -5.63 -13.90 3.65
CA GLN A 23 -6.76 -12.99 3.43
C GLN A 23 -6.33 -11.66 2.79
N PHE A 24 -5.22 -11.09 3.24
CA PHE A 24 -4.66 -9.87 2.63
C PHE A 24 -4.23 -10.10 1.19
N GLU A 25 -3.51 -11.18 0.92
CA GLU A 25 -3.07 -11.55 -0.43
C GLU A 25 -4.25 -11.70 -1.38
N LYS A 26 -5.32 -12.38 -0.94
CA LYS A 26 -6.54 -12.54 -1.75
C LYS A 26 -7.17 -11.20 -2.15
N VAL A 27 -7.24 -10.24 -1.21
CA VAL A 27 -7.83 -8.92 -1.47
C VAL A 27 -6.90 -8.03 -2.31
N LEU A 28 -5.60 -8.05 -2.02
CA LEU A 28 -4.61 -7.17 -2.63
C LEU A 28 -4.13 -7.63 -4.03
N LYS A 29 -4.26 -8.92 -4.36
CA LYS A 29 -4.01 -9.43 -5.71
C LYS A 29 -5.16 -9.21 -6.68
N SER A 30 -6.33 -8.77 -6.20
CA SER A 30 -7.43 -8.37 -7.07
C SER A 30 -7.02 -7.21 -7.98
N ASN A 31 -7.42 -7.25 -9.24
CA ASN A 31 -7.19 -6.15 -10.19
C ASN A 31 -7.83 -4.83 -9.71
N ILE A 32 -8.98 -4.95 -9.04
CA ILE A 32 -9.67 -3.85 -8.37
C ILE A 32 -9.80 -4.22 -6.89
N VAL A 33 -9.09 -3.50 -6.03
CA VAL A 33 -9.10 -3.73 -4.59
C VAL A 33 -10.37 -3.13 -3.98
N ASN A 34 -11.18 -3.98 -3.32
CA ASN A 34 -12.33 -3.51 -2.56
C ASN A 34 -11.89 -2.88 -1.23
N LYS A 35 -12.01 -1.56 -1.11
CA LYS A 35 -11.66 -0.83 0.12
C LYS A 35 -12.50 -1.22 1.33
N ARG A 36 -13.73 -1.69 1.15
CA ARG A 36 -14.59 -2.14 2.27
C ARG A 36 -14.02 -3.41 2.88
N ASP A 37 -13.74 -4.41 2.04
CA ASP A 37 -13.18 -5.67 2.49
C ASP A 37 -11.78 -5.47 3.10
N LEU A 38 -10.97 -4.61 2.47
CA LEU A 38 -9.66 -4.25 2.99
C LEU A 38 -9.74 -3.59 4.38
N ARG A 39 -10.71 -2.71 4.63
CA ARG A 39 -10.94 -2.12 5.97
C ARG A 39 -11.32 -3.18 7.00
N ASN A 40 -12.25 -4.07 6.64
CA ASN A 40 -12.73 -5.10 7.56
C ASN A 40 -11.58 -6.01 8.02
N ILE A 41 -10.73 -6.47 7.11
CA ILE A 41 -9.58 -7.34 7.48
C ILE A 41 -8.47 -6.58 8.20
N SER A 42 -8.35 -5.26 7.98
CA SER A 42 -7.33 -4.40 8.58
C SER A 42 -7.68 -3.90 9.97
N TRP A 43 -8.97 -3.93 10.35
CA TRP A 43 -9.46 -3.37 11.61
C TRP A 43 -8.75 -3.95 12.83
N ASN A 44 -8.55 -5.26 12.84
CA ASN A 44 -7.85 -5.98 13.91
C ASN A 44 -6.31 -6.00 13.72
N GLY A 45 -5.77 -5.01 13.01
CA GLY A 45 -4.34 -4.91 12.67
C GLY A 45 -3.97 -5.51 11.32
N ILE A 46 -2.82 -5.11 10.79
CA ILE A 46 -2.29 -5.50 9.48
C ILE A 46 -0.92 -6.14 9.68
N SER A 47 -0.62 -7.24 9.00
CA SER A 47 0.71 -7.87 9.01
C SER A 47 1.75 -6.95 8.37
N ASP A 48 2.99 -7.02 8.86
CA ASP A 48 4.07 -6.10 8.49
C ASP A 48 4.28 -6.01 6.97
N GLU A 49 4.29 -7.16 6.30
CA GLU A 49 4.44 -7.29 4.85
C GLU A 49 3.36 -6.52 4.05
N HIS A 50 2.12 -6.48 4.57
CA HIS A 50 0.99 -5.89 3.85
C HIS A 50 0.71 -4.44 4.29
N ARG A 51 1.29 -3.99 5.41
CA ARG A 51 0.99 -2.70 6.05
C ARG A 51 1.16 -1.53 5.09
N ALA A 52 2.33 -1.44 4.44
CA ALA A 52 2.66 -0.32 3.57
C ALA A 52 1.68 -0.19 2.38
N ARG A 53 1.31 -1.31 1.76
CA ARG A 53 0.39 -1.30 0.60
C ARG A 53 -1.04 -1.00 1.04
N THR A 54 -1.50 -1.65 2.11
CA THR A 54 -2.83 -1.45 2.67
C THR A 54 -3.06 0.01 3.07
N TRP A 55 -2.13 0.63 3.80
CA TRP A 55 -2.26 2.03 4.23
C TRP A 55 -2.37 2.98 3.05
N LYS A 56 -1.51 2.83 2.04
CA LYS A 56 -1.55 3.65 0.84
C LYS A 56 -2.90 3.57 0.12
N ILE A 57 -3.54 2.40 0.07
CA ILE A 57 -4.87 2.24 -0.54
C ILE A 57 -5.97 2.84 0.34
N LEU A 58 -5.92 2.60 1.65
CA LEU A 58 -6.91 3.12 2.60
C LEU A 58 -6.93 4.66 2.60
N LEU A 59 -5.74 5.27 2.63
CA LEU A 59 -5.53 6.72 2.54
C LEU A 59 -5.82 7.29 1.14
N GLY A 60 -6.06 6.44 0.14
CA GLY A 60 -6.37 6.88 -1.24
C GLY A 60 -5.16 7.30 -2.07
N TYR A 61 -3.94 7.09 -1.58
CA TYR A 61 -2.71 7.39 -2.31
C TYR A 61 -2.42 6.39 -3.44
N LEU A 62 -2.61 5.10 -3.18
CA LEU A 62 -2.57 4.08 -4.23
C LEU A 62 -3.97 3.92 -4.84
N PRO A 63 -4.09 3.90 -6.18
CA PRO A 63 -5.36 3.58 -6.81
C PRO A 63 -5.77 2.15 -6.45
N THR A 64 -7.06 1.94 -6.30
CA THR A 64 -7.64 0.60 -6.10
C THR A 64 -7.56 -0.24 -7.37
N ASN A 65 -7.51 0.39 -8.54
CA ASN A 65 -7.33 -0.27 -9.83
C ASN A 65 -5.85 -0.25 -10.25
N SER A 66 -5.30 -1.43 -10.53
CA SER A 66 -3.90 -1.59 -10.93
C SER A 66 -3.56 -0.92 -12.27
N SER A 67 -4.53 -0.78 -13.19
CA SER A 67 -4.34 -0.16 -14.51
C SER A 67 -4.03 1.33 -14.43
N LEU A 68 -4.38 1.99 -13.32
CA LEU A 68 -4.15 3.43 -13.10
C LEU A 68 -2.75 3.73 -12.54
N SER A 69 -1.90 2.72 -12.37
CA SER A 69 -0.53 2.86 -11.87
C SER A 69 0.33 3.83 -12.70
N GLY A 70 0.11 3.88 -14.02
CA GLY A 70 0.80 4.82 -14.92
C GLY A 70 0.49 6.29 -14.61
N ILE A 71 -0.77 6.60 -14.28
CA ILE A 71 -1.20 7.96 -13.90
C ILE A 71 -0.52 8.37 -12.59
N LEU A 72 -0.47 7.46 -11.61
CA LEU A 72 0.18 7.73 -10.34
C LEU A 72 1.68 8.01 -10.50
N ARG A 73 2.36 7.27 -11.39
CA ARG A 73 3.78 7.51 -11.70
C ARG A 73 3.98 8.93 -12.21
N ARG A 74 3.19 9.35 -13.21
CA ARG A 74 3.24 10.71 -13.76
C ARG A 74 2.98 11.77 -12.69
N LYS A 75 1.99 11.59 -11.82
CA LYS A 75 1.71 12.53 -10.72
C LYS A 75 2.87 12.64 -9.72
N ARG A 76 3.58 11.55 -9.44
CA ARG A 76 4.78 11.58 -8.59
C ARG A 76 5.93 12.33 -9.24
N GLU A 77 6.10 12.20 -10.55
CA GLU A 77 7.10 12.94 -11.32
C GLU A 77 6.79 14.44 -11.32
N GLU A 78 5.54 14.81 -11.57
CA GLU A 78 5.07 16.20 -11.49
C GLU A 78 5.35 16.81 -10.11
N TYR A 79 5.02 16.11 -9.01
CA TYR A 79 5.31 16.58 -7.66
C TYR A 79 6.82 16.82 -7.42
N ARG A 80 7.68 15.88 -7.86
CA ARG A 80 9.14 16.02 -7.74
C ARG A 80 9.65 17.22 -8.52
N HIS A 81 9.13 17.43 -9.73
CA HIS A 81 9.49 18.56 -10.56
C HIS A 81 9.12 19.88 -9.87
N PHE A 82 7.89 20.04 -9.39
CA PHE A 82 7.46 21.26 -8.69
C PHE A 82 8.23 21.49 -7.38
N THR A 83 8.52 20.43 -6.63
CA THR A 83 9.35 20.52 -5.43
C THR A 83 10.75 21.02 -5.77
N SER A 84 11.35 20.53 -6.86
CA SER A 84 12.65 20.98 -7.34
C SER A 84 12.64 22.46 -7.73
N LEU A 85 11.62 22.90 -8.46
CA LEU A 85 11.46 24.30 -8.86
C LEU A 85 11.30 25.22 -7.64
N TYR A 86 10.48 24.82 -6.66
CA TYR A 86 10.31 25.58 -5.43
C TYR A 86 11.63 25.76 -4.68
N VAL A 87 12.42 24.68 -4.55
CA VAL A 87 13.73 24.73 -3.90
C VAL A 87 14.71 25.63 -4.64
N GLN A 88 14.67 25.64 -5.98
CA GLN A 88 15.50 26.52 -6.79
C GLN A 88 15.09 27.99 -6.66
N GLN A 89 13.78 28.26 -6.62
CA GLN A 89 13.22 29.61 -6.52
C GLN A 89 13.42 30.22 -5.11
N TYR A 90 13.37 29.39 -4.05
CA TYR A 90 13.46 29.83 -2.66
C TYR A 90 14.60 29.13 -1.90
N PRO A 91 15.87 29.40 -2.24
CA PRO A 91 17.02 28.73 -1.62
C PRO A 91 17.23 29.08 -0.13
N SER A 92 16.60 30.15 0.36
CA SER A 92 16.66 30.60 1.76
C SER A 92 15.91 29.69 2.74
N VAL A 93 14.81 29.05 2.31
CA VAL A 93 13.93 28.22 3.16
C VAL A 93 14.65 26.98 3.70
N ARG A 94 15.72 26.52 3.03
CA ARG A 94 16.48 25.33 3.46
C ARG A 94 17.51 25.60 4.57
N LYS A 95 17.90 26.86 4.80
CA LYS A 95 19.03 27.17 5.70
C LYS A 95 18.62 27.33 7.17
N GLU A 96 17.34 27.50 7.47
CA GLU A 96 16.86 27.69 8.84
C GLU A 96 16.66 26.34 9.58
N ASP A 97 16.36 25.25 8.88
CA ASP A 97 16.11 23.92 9.49
C ASP A 97 17.38 23.16 9.92
N ARG A 98 18.58 23.72 9.73
CA ARG A 98 19.86 23.11 10.16
C ARG A 98 20.50 23.79 11.38
N LYS A 99 19.81 24.71 12.05
CA LYS A 99 20.24 25.27 13.34
C LYS A 99 19.25 24.87 14.44
N SER A 100 19.37 23.64 14.93
CA SER A 100 18.96 23.21 16.27
C SER A 100 19.67 21.93 16.63
#